data_AF-A0A5R9DTU4-F1
#
_entry.id   AF-A0A5R9DTU4-F1
#
_cell.length_a   1.000
_cell.length_b   1.000
_cell.length_c   1.000
_cell.angle_alpha   90.00
_cell.angle_beta   90.00
_cell.angle_gamma   90.00
#
_symmetry.space_group_name_H-M   'P 1'
#
loop_
_entity.id
_entity.type
_entity.pdbx_description
1 polymer ?
#
loop_
_entity_poly.entity_id
_entity_poly.type
_entity_poly.pdbx_seq_one_letter_code
_entity_poly.pdbx_strand_id
1 'polypeptide(L)'
;MFWNNQTKSQKEEYIEMLKILGSLSNLFSDSNSPYLYYRAHENLFCASFDAKNLSRGDVSYDAIKDRVGIGLKTFLQNNGRTYQKVAEFNGDSDKVRKLKSHEEIVYMIAELRNKRIEVTQNITDATDSVYHLITREPGKMNVFETPLDLVDINSIRIQKKQSKNTIRFTDKYNEYSYSLSKNTLLKRFYTQEQNKIVTFDVDILENPFELLKSMQVEIADSRLISESKENYIVLPLYSPNRGDVPQRSGLNQWNAQGRVRHPDEVYIPIPAWIHESFDTFFAYAKQRKVKGESAKDSPTFQVELPNGDVMKCKVAQSGGKALMSDPNKDLGRWILRDVLKIAPNHLVNMSTLNEIGIDSVKLTKKAEDYYLLDFMETGSYTEFKEENA
;
A
#
# COMPACT_ATOMS: atom_id res chain seq x y z
N MET A 1 19.89 -5.39 -6.96
CA MET A 1 19.01 -6.57 -6.97
C MET A 1 18.90 -7.09 -5.55
N PHE A 2 17.68 -7.09 -5.02
CA PHE A 2 17.38 -7.41 -3.62
C PHE A 2 17.86 -8.81 -3.23
N TRP A 3 17.62 -9.81 -4.09
CA TRP A 3 17.98 -11.21 -3.86
C TRP A 3 19.44 -11.36 -3.47
N ASN A 4 20.36 -10.76 -4.23
CA ASN A 4 21.80 -10.96 -4.04
C ASN A 4 22.28 -10.50 -2.66
N ASN A 5 21.60 -9.53 -2.05
CA ASN A 5 21.96 -8.97 -0.75
C ASN A 5 21.44 -9.81 0.44
N GLN A 6 20.59 -10.81 0.20
CA GLN A 6 20.04 -11.65 1.27
C GLN A 6 21.00 -12.77 1.67
N THR A 7 20.91 -13.19 2.92
CA THR A 7 21.73 -14.31 3.44
C THR A 7 21.36 -15.62 2.73
N LYS A 8 22.31 -16.57 2.71
CA LYS A 8 22.07 -17.89 2.14
C LYS A 8 20.89 -18.60 2.84
N SER A 9 20.83 -18.53 4.17
CA SER A 9 19.74 -19.12 4.97
C SER A 9 18.37 -18.59 4.57
N GLN A 10 18.21 -17.26 4.44
CA GLN A 10 16.92 -16.66 4.07
C GLN A 10 16.48 -17.06 2.65
N LYS A 11 17.42 -17.17 1.71
CA LYS A 11 17.14 -17.64 0.35
C LYS A 11 16.67 -19.09 0.34
N GLU A 12 17.34 -19.95 1.12
CA GLU A 12 17.00 -21.37 1.24
C GLU A 12 15.62 -21.56 1.89
N GLU A 13 15.36 -20.86 2.99
CA GLU A 13 14.08 -20.86 3.69
C GLU A 13 12.93 -20.34 2.78
N TYR A 14 13.17 -19.27 2.03
CA TYR A 14 12.20 -18.74 1.06
C TYR A 14 11.85 -19.77 -0.02
N ILE A 15 12.86 -20.45 -0.59
CA ILE A 15 12.66 -21.49 -1.59
C ILE A 15 11.92 -22.69 -0.99
N GLU A 16 12.28 -23.10 0.22
CA GLU A 16 11.63 -24.21 0.92
C GLU A 16 10.15 -23.92 1.16
N MET A 17 9.81 -22.75 1.68
CA MET A 17 8.41 -22.36 1.87
C MET A 17 7.64 -22.28 0.54
N LEU A 18 8.27 -21.79 -0.54
CA LEU A 18 7.62 -21.77 -1.85
C LEU A 18 7.37 -23.19 -2.39
N LYS A 19 8.29 -24.13 -2.15
CA LYS A 19 8.08 -25.55 -2.47
C LYS A 19 6.93 -26.14 -1.66
N ILE A 20 6.85 -25.85 -0.37
CA ILE A 20 5.76 -26.32 0.50
C ILE A 20 4.43 -25.76 0.02
N LEU A 21 4.31 -24.44 -0.23
CA LEU A 21 3.06 -23.88 -0.74
C LEU A 21 2.70 -24.43 -2.13
N GLY A 22 3.70 -24.57 -3.00
CA GLY A 22 3.53 -25.12 -4.34
C GLY A 22 3.13 -26.59 -4.33
N SER A 23 3.56 -27.39 -3.35
CA SER A 23 3.19 -28.80 -3.26
C SER A 23 1.69 -28.98 -2.95
N LEU A 24 1.07 -27.98 -2.31
CA LEU A 24 -0.34 -27.94 -1.96
C LEU A 24 -1.27 -27.48 -3.11
N SER A 25 -0.77 -27.41 -4.35
CA SER A 25 -1.52 -26.87 -5.50
C SER A 25 -2.89 -27.50 -5.73
N ASN A 26 -3.00 -28.82 -5.54
CA ASN A 26 -4.25 -29.58 -5.72
C ASN A 26 -5.34 -29.23 -4.69
N LEU A 27 -5.06 -28.38 -3.70
CA LEU A 27 -6.11 -27.76 -2.88
C LEU A 27 -6.93 -26.70 -3.65
N PHE A 28 -6.33 -26.11 -4.69
CA PHE A 28 -6.86 -24.91 -5.36
C PHE A 28 -6.99 -25.07 -6.88
N SER A 29 -6.24 -25.99 -7.50
CA SER A 29 -6.18 -26.13 -8.95
C SER A 29 -5.71 -27.53 -9.37
N ASP A 30 -6.32 -28.09 -10.41
CA ASP A 30 -5.87 -29.33 -11.07
C ASP A 30 -4.72 -29.12 -12.09
N SER A 31 -4.03 -27.97 -12.02
CA SER A 31 -2.95 -27.65 -12.95
C SER A 31 -1.63 -28.30 -12.53
N ASN A 32 -0.90 -28.86 -13.48
CA ASN A 32 0.47 -29.34 -13.26
C ASN A 32 1.48 -28.20 -13.00
N SER A 33 1.11 -26.94 -13.26
CA SER A 33 1.92 -25.79 -12.85
C SER A 33 1.59 -25.45 -11.41
N PRO A 34 2.57 -25.37 -10.50
CA PRO A 34 2.31 -25.07 -9.10
C PRO A 34 1.45 -23.82 -8.95
N TYR A 35 0.45 -23.84 -8.06
CA TYR A 35 -0.38 -22.71 -7.71
C TYR A 35 0.26 -21.91 -6.58
N LEU A 36 0.27 -20.58 -6.71
CA LEU A 36 0.74 -19.68 -5.67
C LEU A 36 -0.22 -18.49 -5.60
N TYR A 37 -0.95 -18.40 -4.50
CA TYR A 37 -1.84 -17.28 -4.24
C TYR A 37 -1.01 -16.03 -3.89
N TYR A 38 -1.37 -14.87 -4.44
CA TYR A 38 -0.57 -13.65 -4.31
C TYR A 38 -0.39 -13.18 -2.86
N ARG A 39 -1.44 -13.23 -2.02
CA ARG A 39 -1.29 -12.91 -0.58
C ARG A 39 -0.41 -13.90 0.17
N ALA A 40 -0.45 -15.17 -0.22
CA ALA A 40 0.43 -16.17 0.38
C ALA A 40 1.89 -15.87 0.01
N HIS A 41 2.15 -15.46 -1.23
CA HIS A 41 3.47 -15.00 -1.66
C HIS A 41 3.94 -13.76 -0.89
N GLU A 42 3.09 -12.75 -0.68
CA GLU A 42 3.40 -11.57 0.14
C GLU A 42 3.79 -11.92 1.57
N ASN A 43 2.95 -12.70 2.26
CA ASN A 43 3.18 -13.09 3.65
C ASN A 43 4.44 -13.94 3.79
N LEU A 44 4.62 -14.91 2.89
CA LEU A 44 5.80 -15.78 2.86
C LEU A 44 7.06 -14.97 2.62
N PHE A 45 7.05 -14.03 1.66
CA PHE A 45 8.20 -13.17 1.38
C PHE A 45 8.59 -12.36 2.62
N CYS A 46 7.61 -11.73 3.28
CA CYS A 46 7.84 -10.96 4.49
C CYS A 46 8.40 -11.81 5.63
N ALA A 47 7.84 -13.01 5.84
CA ALA A 47 8.34 -13.94 6.85
C ALA A 47 9.77 -14.43 6.57
N SER A 48 10.06 -14.82 5.33
CA SER A 48 11.37 -15.40 4.96
C SER A 48 12.50 -14.39 5.02
N PHE A 49 12.20 -13.13 4.69
CA PHE A 49 13.21 -12.08 4.61
C PHE A 49 13.19 -11.11 5.78
N ASP A 50 12.31 -11.26 6.77
CA ASP A 50 12.10 -10.26 7.82
C ASP A 50 11.82 -8.87 7.20
N ALA A 51 10.92 -8.84 6.22
CA ALA A 51 10.49 -7.61 5.54
C ALA A 51 9.19 -7.10 6.14
N LYS A 52 9.02 -5.76 6.17
CA LYS A 52 7.77 -5.14 6.60
C LYS A 52 6.74 -5.31 5.49
N ASN A 53 5.61 -5.94 5.84
CA ASN A 53 4.49 -6.12 4.92
C ASN A 53 3.73 -4.80 4.76
N LEU A 54 3.62 -4.33 3.51
CA LEU A 54 2.95 -3.10 3.15
C LEU A 54 1.60 -3.32 2.46
N SER A 55 1.21 -4.58 2.22
CA SER A 55 0.07 -4.95 1.39
C SER A 55 -1.31 -4.67 2.00
N ARG A 56 -1.35 -3.97 3.14
CA ARG A 56 -2.55 -3.48 3.84
C ARG A 56 -2.79 -1.98 3.69
N GLY A 57 -1.89 -1.24 3.05
CA GLY A 57 -2.06 0.17 2.69
C GLY A 57 -1.97 0.38 1.18
N ASP A 58 -2.48 1.50 0.67
CA ASP A 58 -2.40 1.83 -0.77
C ASP A 58 -1.03 2.42 -1.12
N VAL A 59 -0.07 1.51 -1.22
CA VAL A 59 1.31 1.82 -1.61
C VAL A 59 1.71 0.93 -2.78
N SER A 60 2.57 1.46 -3.65
CA SER A 60 3.05 0.76 -4.84
C SER A 60 3.96 -0.44 -4.54
N TYR A 61 4.31 -0.67 -3.28
CA TYR A 61 5.17 -1.74 -2.79
C TYR A 61 4.37 -2.70 -1.92
N ASP A 62 4.55 -4.00 -2.14
CA ASP A 62 3.93 -5.06 -1.35
C ASP A 62 4.73 -5.32 -0.06
N ALA A 63 6.04 -5.07 -0.08
CA ALA A 63 6.92 -5.17 1.07
C ALA A 63 8.05 -4.14 1.02
N ILE A 64 8.65 -3.84 2.17
CA ILE A 64 9.89 -3.06 2.26
C ILE A 64 10.88 -3.72 3.19
N LYS A 65 12.15 -3.69 2.80
CA LYS A 65 13.28 -4.08 3.64
C LYS A 65 14.52 -3.28 3.28
N ASP A 66 15.25 -2.80 4.29
CA ASP A 66 16.50 -2.06 4.11
C ASP A 66 16.41 -0.91 3.10
N ARG A 67 15.29 -0.16 3.13
CA ARG A 67 14.95 0.93 2.21
C ARG A 67 14.84 0.51 0.73
N VAL A 68 14.62 -0.78 0.47
CA VAL A 68 14.28 -1.32 -0.86
C VAL A 68 12.79 -1.64 -0.91
N GLY A 69 12.05 -0.93 -1.74
CA GLY A 69 10.64 -1.21 -2.02
C GLY A 69 10.48 -2.40 -2.96
N ILE A 70 9.64 -3.37 -2.57
CA ILE A 70 9.47 -4.63 -3.31
C ILE A 70 8.05 -4.70 -3.88
N GLY A 71 7.93 -4.81 -5.21
CA GLY A 71 6.70 -5.21 -5.87
C GLY A 71 6.70 -6.71 -6.14
N LEU A 72 5.80 -7.46 -5.50
CA LEU A 72 5.67 -8.91 -5.65
C LEU A 72 4.68 -9.25 -6.77
N LYS A 73 5.09 -10.17 -7.65
CA LYS A 73 4.22 -10.70 -8.70
C LYS A 73 4.40 -12.19 -8.84
N THR A 74 3.29 -12.89 -9.04
CA THR A 74 3.29 -14.29 -9.44
C THR A 74 2.42 -14.53 -10.67
N PHE A 75 2.92 -15.27 -11.65
CA PHE A 75 2.20 -15.56 -12.90
C PHE A 75 2.78 -16.77 -13.65
N LEU A 76 2.04 -17.27 -14.65
CA LEU A 76 2.52 -18.37 -15.50
C LEU A 76 3.65 -17.91 -16.42
N GLN A 77 4.70 -18.73 -16.53
CA GLN A 77 5.92 -18.43 -17.30
C GLN A 77 5.65 -18.26 -18.81
N ASN A 78 4.84 -19.15 -19.41
CA ASN A 78 4.51 -19.14 -20.84
C ASN A 78 5.76 -18.96 -21.74
N ASN A 79 5.79 -17.93 -22.58
CA ASN A 79 6.92 -17.60 -23.46
C ASN A 79 7.93 -16.62 -22.82
N GLY A 80 7.83 -16.38 -21.51
CA GLY A 80 8.66 -15.45 -20.77
C GLY A 80 8.41 -13.97 -21.11
N ARG A 81 7.29 -13.62 -21.77
CA ARG A 81 6.97 -12.24 -22.20
C ARG A 81 5.52 -11.88 -21.88
N THR A 82 5.25 -11.68 -20.59
CA THR A 82 3.87 -11.58 -20.08
C THR A 82 3.53 -10.16 -19.63
N TYR A 83 2.34 -9.68 -20.00
CA TYR A 83 1.79 -8.44 -19.47
C TYR A 83 1.16 -8.67 -18.09
N GLN A 84 1.57 -7.90 -17.09
CA GLN A 84 1.02 -7.96 -15.73
C GLN A 84 0.61 -6.56 -15.27
N LYS A 85 -0.42 -6.50 -14.42
CA LYS A 85 -0.94 -5.26 -13.84
C LYS A 85 0.13 -4.58 -12.98
N VAL A 86 0.40 -3.32 -13.26
CA VAL A 86 1.32 -2.47 -12.48
C VAL A 86 0.66 -1.23 -11.90
N ALA A 87 -0.53 -0.83 -12.38
CA ALA A 87 -1.34 0.24 -11.80
C ALA A 87 -2.81 0.13 -12.23
N GLU A 88 -3.71 0.69 -11.43
CA GLU A 88 -5.15 0.77 -11.70
C GLU A 88 -5.69 2.15 -11.33
N PHE A 89 -6.59 2.70 -12.14
CA PHE A 89 -7.00 4.12 -12.09
C PHE A 89 -8.51 4.29 -11.88
N ASN A 90 -9.10 3.49 -10.99
CA ASN A 90 -10.55 3.51 -10.78
C ASN A 90 -11.06 4.89 -10.29
N GLY A 91 -10.34 5.54 -9.37
CA GLY A 91 -10.64 6.89 -8.89
C GLY A 91 -10.48 8.01 -9.94
N ASP A 92 -9.65 7.80 -10.96
CA ASP A 92 -9.40 8.76 -12.05
C ASP A 92 -10.17 8.42 -13.33
N SER A 93 -11.04 7.40 -13.29
CA SER A 93 -11.72 6.86 -14.47
C SER A 93 -12.50 7.93 -15.24
N ASP A 94 -13.16 8.86 -14.54
CA ASP A 94 -13.88 9.97 -15.15
C ASP A 94 -12.96 11.01 -15.81
N LYS A 95 -11.76 11.23 -15.26
CA LYS A 95 -10.76 12.11 -15.88
C LYS A 95 -10.26 11.48 -17.18
N VAL A 96 -9.89 10.21 -17.13
CA VAL A 96 -9.38 9.47 -18.29
C VAL A 96 -10.43 9.36 -19.40
N ARG A 97 -11.70 9.10 -19.06
CA ARG A 97 -12.80 8.98 -20.04
C ARG A 97 -13.11 10.27 -20.79
N LYS A 98 -12.79 11.44 -20.22
CA LYS A 98 -13.01 12.75 -20.88
C LYS A 98 -11.96 13.06 -21.94
N LEU A 99 -10.81 12.39 -21.88
CA LEU A 99 -9.74 12.57 -22.86
C LEU A 99 -10.11 11.92 -24.19
N LYS A 100 -9.76 12.58 -25.29
CA LYS A 100 -10.17 12.17 -26.63
C LYS A 100 -9.06 11.51 -27.42
N SER A 101 -7.80 11.85 -27.13
CA SER A 101 -6.65 11.26 -27.81
C SER A 101 -5.99 10.18 -26.97
N HIS A 102 -5.44 9.16 -27.65
CA HIS A 102 -4.59 8.16 -27.00
C HIS A 102 -3.34 8.78 -26.37
N GLU A 103 -2.86 9.89 -26.93
CA GLU A 103 -1.69 10.60 -26.44
C GLU A 103 -1.94 11.20 -25.07
N GLU A 104 -2.98 12.03 -24.93
CA GLU A 104 -3.37 12.61 -23.64
C GLU A 104 -3.60 11.51 -22.58
N ILE A 105 -4.26 10.41 -22.95
CA ILE A 105 -4.49 9.28 -22.04
C ILE A 105 -3.16 8.70 -21.55
N VAL A 106 -2.24 8.39 -22.47
CA VAL A 106 -0.94 7.76 -22.14
C VAL A 106 -0.09 8.67 -21.26
N TYR A 107 -0.02 9.97 -21.55
CA TYR A 107 0.73 10.90 -20.70
C TYR A 107 0.12 11.00 -19.30
N MET A 108 -1.21 11.14 -19.21
CA MET A 108 -1.90 11.20 -17.92
C MET A 108 -1.67 9.94 -17.07
N ILE A 109 -1.83 8.73 -17.63
CA ILE A 109 -1.64 7.50 -16.86
C ILE A 109 -0.17 7.28 -16.47
N ALA A 110 0.78 7.74 -17.27
CA ALA A 110 2.20 7.67 -16.98
C ALA A 110 2.55 8.60 -15.81
N GLU A 111 2.07 9.85 -15.84
CA GLU A 111 2.24 10.82 -14.76
C GLU A 111 1.60 10.34 -13.45
N LEU A 112 0.36 9.86 -13.50
CA LEU A 112 -0.33 9.31 -12.32
C LEU A 112 0.42 8.11 -11.74
N ARG A 113 0.86 7.15 -12.57
CA ARG A 113 1.66 6.00 -12.08
C ARG A 113 2.94 6.48 -11.41
N ASN A 114 3.68 7.38 -12.05
CA ASN A 114 4.94 7.87 -11.51
C ASN A 114 4.72 8.58 -10.18
N LYS A 115 3.70 9.44 -10.10
CA LYS A 115 3.36 10.16 -8.88
C LYS A 115 3.05 9.20 -7.71
N ARG A 116 2.32 8.11 -7.96
CA ARG A 116 2.01 7.11 -6.93
C ARG A 116 3.24 6.35 -6.44
N ILE A 117 4.15 5.99 -7.34
CA ILE A 117 5.43 5.35 -6.97
C ILE A 117 6.27 6.33 -6.15
N GLU A 118 6.42 7.58 -6.59
CA GLU A 118 7.17 8.62 -5.87
C GLU A 118 6.60 8.88 -4.47
N VAL A 119 5.27 8.97 -4.35
CA VAL A 119 4.63 9.12 -3.03
C VAL A 119 4.91 7.90 -2.16
N THR A 120 4.84 6.69 -2.72
CA THR A 120 5.16 5.47 -1.99
C THR A 120 6.62 5.47 -1.49
N GLN A 121 7.56 5.88 -2.35
CA GLN A 121 8.98 6.05 -1.97
C GLN A 121 9.12 7.02 -0.80
N ASN A 122 8.40 8.13 -0.84
CA ASN A 122 8.42 9.11 0.25
C ASN A 122 7.79 8.58 1.55
N ILE A 123 6.67 7.85 1.46
CA ILE A 123 5.98 7.25 2.63
C ILE A 123 6.90 6.27 3.35
N THR A 124 7.65 5.49 2.59
CA THR A 124 8.42 4.34 3.07
C THR A 124 9.91 4.64 3.24
N ASP A 125 10.35 5.83 2.83
CA ASP A 125 11.76 6.24 2.73
C ASP A 125 12.63 5.25 1.90
N ALA A 126 12.03 4.66 0.87
CA ALA A 126 12.70 3.74 -0.03
C ALA A 126 13.65 4.50 -0.98
N THR A 127 14.88 4.01 -1.11
CA THR A 127 15.90 4.58 -2.01
C THR A 127 16.09 3.79 -3.29
N ASP A 128 15.65 2.52 -3.30
CA ASP A 128 15.67 1.64 -4.47
C ASP A 128 14.35 0.85 -4.51
N SER A 129 13.97 0.35 -5.68
CA SER A 129 12.82 -0.53 -5.79
C SER A 129 12.90 -1.53 -6.91
N VAL A 130 12.39 -2.73 -6.63
CA VAL A 130 12.49 -3.88 -7.53
C VAL A 130 11.15 -4.61 -7.60
N TYR A 131 10.82 -5.14 -8.77
CA TYR A 131 9.85 -6.20 -8.86
C TYR A 131 10.52 -7.54 -8.60
N HIS A 132 10.05 -8.26 -7.58
CA HIS A 132 10.45 -9.63 -7.29
C HIS A 132 9.36 -10.58 -7.80
N LEU A 133 9.72 -11.41 -8.79
CA LEU A 133 8.78 -12.17 -9.60
C LEU A 133 8.95 -13.67 -9.34
N ILE A 134 7.83 -14.36 -9.12
CA ILE A 134 7.76 -15.82 -9.15
C ILE A 134 6.98 -16.25 -10.39
N THR A 135 7.66 -16.87 -11.35
CA THR A 135 6.94 -17.49 -12.48
C THR A 135 6.77 -18.98 -12.29
N ARG A 136 5.65 -19.50 -12.80
CA ARG A 136 5.19 -20.87 -12.58
C ARG A 136 5.07 -21.58 -13.92
N GLU A 137 5.61 -22.79 -13.99
CA GLU A 137 5.51 -23.69 -15.14
C GLU A 137 5.37 -25.14 -14.65
N PRO A 138 5.06 -26.12 -15.50
CA PRO A 138 4.81 -27.48 -15.04
C PRO A 138 5.93 -28.02 -14.15
N GLY A 139 5.59 -28.35 -12.90
CA GLY A 139 6.50 -28.89 -11.88
C GLY A 139 7.59 -27.93 -11.36
N LYS A 140 7.59 -26.64 -11.71
CA LYS A 140 8.68 -25.71 -11.36
C LYS A 140 8.20 -24.31 -11.02
N MET A 141 9.01 -23.64 -10.21
CA MET A 141 8.94 -22.19 -10.03
C MET A 141 10.31 -21.55 -10.34
N ASN A 142 10.25 -20.30 -10.79
CA ASN A 142 11.42 -19.52 -11.15
C ASN A 142 11.38 -18.15 -10.48
N VAL A 143 12.52 -17.69 -10.00
CA VAL A 143 12.69 -16.36 -9.39
C VAL A 143 13.36 -15.43 -10.38
N PHE A 144 12.82 -14.23 -10.50
CA PHE A 144 13.40 -13.13 -11.28
C PHE A 144 13.32 -11.83 -10.48
N GLU A 145 14.23 -10.91 -10.78
CA GLU A 145 14.12 -9.52 -10.35
C GLU A 145 14.27 -8.59 -11.54
N THR A 146 13.53 -7.49 -11.53
CA THR A 146 13.67 -6.41 -12.51
C THR A 146 13.40 -5.07 -11.85
N PRO A 147 14.07 -3.98 -12.26
CA PRO A 147 13.83 -2.67 -11.67
C PRO A 147 12.34 -2.26 -11.68
N LEU A 148 11.89 -1.64 -10.61
CA LEU A 148 10.57 -1.00 -10.52
C LEU A 148 10.74 0.48 -10.91
N ASP A 149 10.92 0.71 -12.21
CA ASP A 149 11.19 2.06 -12.73
C ASP A 149 9.91 2.89 -12.89
N LEU A 150 10.09 4.21 -12.79
CA LEU A 150 9.16 5.20 -13.31
C LEU A 150 9.05 5.06 -14.84
N VAL A 151 7.88 5.40 -15.39
CA VAL A 151 7.70 5.54 -16.84
C VAL A 151 8.56 6.72 -17.30
N ASP A 152 9.44 6.50 -18.28
CA ASP A 152 10.23 7.60 -18.85
C ASP A 152 9.37 8.41 -19.84
N ILE A 153 8.69 9.44 -19.31
CA ILE A 153 7.70 10.24 -20.03
C ILE A 153 8.26 10.83 -21.33
N ASN A 154 9.51 11.31 -21.31
CA ASN A 154 10.15 11.97 -22.44
C ASN A 154 10.43 11.05 -23.64
N SER A 155 10.48 9.73 -23.43
CA SER A 155 10.72 8.75 -24.48
C SER A 155 9.49 7.95 -24.86
N ILE A 156 8.29 8.35 -24.42
CA ILE A 156 7.03 7.69 -24.74
C ILE A 156 6.84 7.61 -26.26
N ARG A 157 6.57 6.40 -26.75
CA ARG A 157 6.24 6.11 -28.14
C ARG A 157 4.96 5.29 -28.18
N ILE A 158 3.89 5.89 -28.70
CA ILE A 158 2.61 5.22 -28.86
C ILE A 158 2.64 4.39 -30.14
N GLN A 159 2.21 3.13 -30.07
CA GLN A 159 2.19 2.26 -31.24
C GLN A 159 1.18 2.77 -32.28
N LYS A 160 1.54 2.70 -33.57
CA LYS A 160 0.64 3.14 -34.65
C LYS A 160 -0.64 2.31 -34.73
N LYS A 161 -0.52 1.00 -34.47
CA LYS A 161 -1.64 0.06 -34.47
C LYS A 161 -2.13 -0.13 -33.04
N GLN A 162 -3.38 0.21 -32.81
CA GLN A 162 -4.05 0.06 -31.53
C GLN A 162 -5.21 -0.91 -31.64
N SER A 163 -5.59 -1.50 -30.51
CA SER A 163 -6.81 -2.31 -30.41
C SER A 163 -7.93 -1.46 -29.82
N LYS A 164 -9.19 -1.80 -30.13
CA LYS A 164 -10.37 -1.00 -29.75
C LYS A 164 -10.38 -0.58 -28.26
N ASN A 165 -9.99 -1.48 -27.36
CA ASN A 165 -10.04 -1.27 -25.91
C ASN A 165 -8.65 -1.24 -25.26
N THR A 166 -7.58 -1.09 -26.05
CA THR A 166 -6.22 -1.15 -25.52
C THR A 166 -5.28 -0.20 -26.24
N ILE A 167 -4.57 0.60 -25.45
CA ILE A 167 -3.54 1.53 -25.92
C ILE A 167 -2.17 0.96 -25.54
N ARG A 168 -1.37 0.62 -26.54
CA ARG A 168 0.01 0.14 -26.38
C ARG A 168 1.00 1.26 -26.63
N PHE A 169 1.97 1.37 -25.74
CA PHE A 169 3.05 2.34 -25.85
C PHE A 169 4.32 1.77 -25.22
N THR A 170 5.45 2.39 -25.49
CA THR A 170 6.74 2.04 -24.90
C THR A 170 7.39 3.30 -24.36
N ASP A 171 8.26 3.16 -23.37
CA ASP A 171 9.30 4.15 -23.08
C ASP A 171 10.66 3.58 -23.52
N LYS A 172 11.78 4.21 -23.13
CA LYS A 172 13.13 3.74 -23.43
C LYS A 172 13.53 2.43 -22.74
N TYR A 173 12.78 1.98 -21.72
CA TYR A 173 13.08 0.81 -20.90
C TYR A 173 12.06 -0.32 -21.04
N ASN A 174 10.79 0.00 -21.25
CA ASN A 174 9.67 -0.88 -20.96
C ASN A 174 8.55 -0.79 -22.01
N GLU A 175 7.84 -1.91 -22.21
CA GLU A 175 6.61 -1.99 -22.99
C GLU A 175 5.38 -1.97 -22.07
N TYR A 176 4.37 -1.20 -22.45
CA TYR A 176 3.13 -1.03 -21.69
C TYR A 176 1.89 -1.26 -22.54
N SER A 177 0.80 -1.63 -21.86
CA SER A 177 -0.52 -1.84 -22.45
C SER A 177 -1.59 -1.36 -21.48
N TYR A 178 -2.27 -0.27 -21.82
CA TYR A 178 -3.38 0.27 -21.03
C TYR A 178 -4.71 -0.30 -21.49
N SER A 179 -5.49 -0.87 -20.56
CA SER A 179 -6.85 -1.35 -20.82
C SER A 179 -7.87 -0.28 -20.47
N LEU A 180 -8.55 0.25 -21.50
CA LEU A 180 -9.59 1.27 -21.34
C LEU A 180 -10.80 0.73 -20.55
N SER A 181 -11.16 -0.53 -20.77
CA SER A 181 -12.31 -1.16 -20.10
C SER A 181 -12.08 -1.42 -18.62
N LYS A 182 -10.83 -1.70 -18.23
CA LYS A 182 -10.46 -2.07 -16.85
C LYS A 182 -9.76 -0.94 -16.10
N ASN A 183 -9.59 0.25 -16.72
CA ASN A 183 -8.77 1.34 -16.21
C ASN A 183 -7.42 0.87 -15.63
N THR A 184 -6.76 -0.06 -16.31
CA THR A 184 -5.60 -0.78 -15.77
C THR A 184 -4.41 -0.64 -16.69
N LEU A 185 -3.25 -0.25 -16.15
CA LEU A 185 -1.97 -0.26 -16.85
C LEU A 185 -1.24 -1.58 -16.61
N LEU A 186 -0.90 -2.23 -17.71
CA LEU A 186 -0.08 -3.44 -17.72
C LEU A 186 1.33 -3.10 -18.20
N LYS A 187 2.34 -3.70 -17.59
CA LYS A 187 3.74 -3.68 -18.03
C LYS A 187 4.11 -5.06 -18.54
N ARG A 188 4.91 -5.13 -19.60
CA ARG A 188 5.51 -6.41 -20.02
C ARG A 188 6.71 -6.75 -19.14
N PHE A 189 6.69 -7.96 -18.59
CA PHE A 189 7.81 -8.57 -17.89
C PHE A 189 8.52 -9.57 -18.79
N TYR A 190 9.86 -9.53 -18.79
CA TYR A 190 10.72 -10.41 -19.57
C TYR A 190 11.42 -11.41 -18.64
N THR A 191 10.84 -12.59 -18.50
CA THR A 191 11.30 -13.67 -17.63
C THR A 191 11.99 -14.76 -18.44
N GLN A 192 12.88 -14.35 -19.36
CA GLN A 192 13.65 -15.27 -20.20
C GLN A 192 14.84 -15.87 -19.43
N GLU A 193 15.36 -17.02 -19.88
CA GLU A 193 16.40 -17.78 -19.17
C GLU A 193 17.61 -16.96 -18.74
N GLN A 194 18.07 -16.00 -19.56
CA GLN A 194 19.24 -15.19 -19.22
C GLN A 194 19.04 -14.23 -18.03
N ASN A 195 17.79 -13.94 -17.66
CA ASN A 195 17.44 -13.06 -16.54
C ASN A 195 17.06 -13.84 -15.27
N LYS A 196 17.06 -15.18 -15.36
CA LYS A 196 16.60 -16.08 -14.31
C LYS A 196 17.62 -16.11 -13.17
N ILE A 197 17.14 -15.93 -11.95
CA ILE A 197 17.99 -15.94 -10.74
C ILE A 197 18.13 -17.37 -10.24
N VAL A 198 17.01 -18.05 -10.04
CA VAL A 198 16.98 -19.44 -9.57
C VAL A 198 15.74 -20.14 -10.11
N THR A 199 15.89 -21.43 -10.40
CA THR A 199 14.79 -22.37 -10.66
C THR A 199 14.84 -23.46 -9.61
N PHE A 200 13.68 -23.92 -9.19
CA PHE A 200 13.58 -25.10 -8.36
C PHE A 200 12.33 -25.90 -8.74
N ASP A 201 12.46 -27.22 -8.61
CA ASP A 201 11.36 -28.14 -8.84
C ASP A 201 10.41 -28.14 -7.64
N VAL A 202 9.13 -28.39 -7.92
CA VAL A 202 8.03 -28.44 -6.96
C VAL A 202 7.24 -29.71 -7.23
N ASP A 203 7.26 -30.61 -6.25
CA ASP A 203 6.50 -31.85 -6.29
C ASP A 203 5.07 -31.58 -5.79
N ILE A 204 4.12 -31.54 -6.70
CA ILE A 204 2.69 -31.35 -6.35
C ILE A 204 2.15 -32.65 -5.76
N LEU A 205 1.59 -32.55 -4.55
CA LEU A 205 0.98 -33.68 -3.87
C LEU A 205 -0.31 -34.08 -4.58
N GLU A 206 -0.45 -35.38 -4.85
CA GLU A 206 -1.68 -35.92 -5.46
C GLU A 206 -2.90 -35.64 -4.57
N ASN A 207 -2.78 -35.93 -3.27
CA ASN A 207 -3.83 -35.71 -2.28
C ASN A 207 -3.31 -34.90 -1.07
N PRO A 208 -3.27 -33.56 -1.15
CA PRO A 208 -2.82 -32.71 -0.05
C PRO A 208 -3.72 -32.78 1.20
N PHE A 209 -4.98 -33.21 1.07
CA PHE A 209 -5.88 -33.33 2.22
C PHE A 209 -5.45 -34.42 3.21
N GLU A 210 -4.85 -35.53 2.75
CA GLU A 210 -4.35 -36.58 3.64
C GLU A 210 -3.16 -36.10 4.48
N LEU A 211 -2.26 -35.32 3.87
CA LEU A 211 -1.18 -34.66 4.61
C LEU A 211 -1.75 -33.74 5.70
N LEU A 212 -2.70 -32.87 5.35
CA LEU A 212 -3.32 -31.96 6.31
C LEU A 212 -4.03 -32.70 7.46
N LYS A 213 -4.73 -33.81 7.16
CA LYS A 213 -5.34 -34.66 8.21
C LYS A 213 -4.30 -35.26 9.14
N SER A 214 -3.14 -35.67 8.63
CA SER A 214 -2.07 -36.24 9.46
C SER A 214 -1.49 -35.24 10.47
N MET A 215 -1.56 -33.94 10.17
CA MET A 215 -1.07 -32.85 11.04
C MET A 215 -2.11 -32.36 12.07
N GLN A 216 -3.30 -32.98 12.12
CA GLN A 216 -4.41 -32.54 12.97
C GLN A 216 -4.05 -32.50 14.47
N VAL A 217 -3.17 -33.40 14.93
CA VAL A 217 -2.76 -33.47 16.34
C VAL A 217 -1.82 -32.31 16.70
N GLU A 218 -0.92 -31.91 15.81
CA GLU A 218 0.02 -30.81 16.04
C GLU A 218 -0.67 -29.43 15.98
N ILE A 219 -1.71 -29.29 15.15
CA ILE A 219 -2.50 -28.06 15.05
C ILE A 219 -3.30 -27.80 16.34
N ALA A 220 -3.75 -28.84 17.05
CA ALA A 220 -4.52 -28.69 18.28
C ALA A 220 -3.72 -28.07 19.45
N ASP A 221 -2.39 -28.25 19.46
CA ASP A 221 -1.47 -27.62 20.42
C ASP A 221 -0.98 -26.24 19.96
N SER A 222 -1.20 -25.88 18.69
CA SER A 222 -0.94 -24.53 18.21
C SER A 222 -1.94 -23.57 18.84
N ARG A 223 -1.47 -22.40 19.31
CA ARG A 223 -2.36 -21.35 19.81
C ARG A 223 -3.30 -20.96 18.68
N LEU A 224 -4.55 -21.41 18.76
CA LEU A 224 -5.62 -20.86 17.94
C LEU A 224 -5.59 -19.35 18.13
N ILE A 225 -5.44 -18.62 17.03
CA ILE A 225 -5.59 -17.17 17.04
C ILE A 225 -7.08 -16.96 17.38
N SER A 226 -7.38 -16.72 18.66
CA SER A 226 -8.63 -16.06 19.03
C SER A 226 -8.67 -14.78 18.22
N GLU A 227 -9.78 -14.48 17.55
CA GLU A 227 -9.97 -13.24 16.76
C GLU A 227 -9.57 -12.01 17.58
N SER A 228 -8.28 -11.65 17.59
CA SER A 228 -7.87 -10.33 18.01
C SER A 228 -8.21 -9.47 16.80
N LYS A 229 -9.46 -8.98 16.76
CA LYS A 229 -9.79 -7.86 15.87
C LYS A 229 -8.70 -6.83 16.09
N GLU A 230 -7.91 -6.58 15.04
CA GLU A 230 -6.88 -5.56 15.09
C GLU A 230 -7.55 -4.28 15.56
N ASN A 231 -7.08 -3.70 16.66
CA ASN A 231 -7.74 -2.53 17.23
C ASN A 231 -7.28 -1.29 16.44
N TYR A 232 -8.07 -0.89 15.44
CA TYR A 232 -7.74 0.22 14.57
C TYR A 232 -8.94 1.11 14.28
N ILE A 233 -8.67 2.33 13.84
CA ILE A 233 -9.64 3.26 13.27
C ILE A 233 -9.13 3.79 11.93
N VAL A 234 -10.03 4.21 11.05
CA VAL A 234 -9.71 4.93 9.81
C VAL A 234 -10.16 6.38 9.94
N LEU A 235 -9.26 7.32 9.68
CA LEU A 235 -9.48 8.75 9.76
C LEU A 235 -9.35 9.41 8.38
N PRO A 236 -10.28 10.30 7.99
CA PRO A 236 -10.23 10.94 6.69
C PRO A 236 -9.19 12.06 6.67
N LEU A 237 -8.50 12.24 5.55
CA LEU A 237 -7.63 13.40 5.28
C LEU A 237 -8.40 14.60 4.72
N TYR A 238 -9.69 14.43 4.46
CA TYR A 238 -10.64 15.43 3.94
C TYR A 238 -11.79 15.65 4.92
N SER A 239 -12.77 16.48 4.55
CA SER A 239 -14.02 16.65 5.31
C SER A 239 -15.12 15.78 4.70
N PRO A 240 -15.55 14.67 5.34
CA PRO A 240 -16.58 13.78 4.80
C PRO A 240 -17.89 14.50 4.45
N ASN A 241 -18.32 15.43 5.31
CA ASN A 241 -19.56 16.20 5.10
C ASN A 241 -19.51 17.13 3.88
N ARG A 242 -18.31 17.50 3.43
CA ARG A 242 -18.10 18.40 2.28
C ARG A 242 -17.66 17.65 1.02
N GLY A 243 -17.17 16.42 1.17
CA GLY A 243 -16.54 15.67 0.08
C GLY A 243 -15.24 16.31 -0.45
N ASP A 244 -14.63 17.23 0.31
CA ASP A 244 -13.42 17.93 -0.11
C ASP A 244 -12.53 18.31 1.09
N VAL A 245 -11.27 18.65 0.83
CA VAL A 245 -10.31 19.17 1.82
C VAL A 245 -10.59 20.67 2.04
N PRO A 246 -11.02 21.09 3.24
CA PRO A 246 -11.34 22.51 3.45
C PRO A 246 -10.12 23.41 3.30
N GLN A 247 -10.30 24.61 2.74
CA GLN A 247 -9.20 25.55 2.47
C GLN A 247 -8.50 26.12 3.72
N ARG A 248 -9.06 25.95 4.92
CA ARG A 248 -8.61 26.62 6.17
C ARG A 248 -8.64 25.70 7.40
N SER A 249 -8.73 24.39 7.20
CA SER A 249 -8.75 23.40 8.28
C SER A 249 -8.21 22.05 7.81
N GLY A 250 -8.00 21.12 8.74
CA GLY A 250 -7.37 19.84 8.45
C GLY A 250 -5.96 20.04 7.90
N LEU A 251 -5.70 19.49 6.71
CA LEU A 251 -4.42 19.64 6.00
C LEU A 251 -4.09 21.08 5.61
N ASN A 252 -5.08 21.98 5.50
CA ASN A 252 -4.86 23.40 5.20
C ASN A 252 -5.01 24.30 6.44
N GLN A 253 -4.82 23.77 7.66
CA GLN A 253 -4.96 24.58 8.88
C GLN A 253 -3.98 25.76 8.93
N TRP A 254 -2.79 25.63 8.33
CA TRP A 254 -1.82 26.71 8.18
C TRP A 254 -2.43 27.98 7.52
N ASN A 255 -3.47 27.84 6.69
CA ASN A 255 -4.18 28.93 6.02
C ASN A 255 -5.37 29.50 6.82
N ALA A 256 -5.57 29.06 8.07
CA ALA A 256 -6.67 29.55 8.89
C ALA A 256 -6.48 31.04 9.27
N GLN A 257 -7.60 31.76 9.42
CA GLN A 257 -7.59 33.13 9.91
C GLN A 257 -7.17 33.20 11.40
N GLY A 258 -6.76 34.37 11.86
CA GLY A 258 -6.30 34.62 13.23
C GLY A 258 -4.79 34.70 13.33
N ARG A 259 -4.18 33.98 14.29
CA ARG A 259 -2.73 34.01 14.48
C ARG A 259 -1.98 33.54 13.23
N VAL A 260 -0.77 34.07 13.04
CA VAL A 260 0.18 33.50 12.07
C VAL A 260 0.47 32.06 12.47
N ARG A 261 0.38 31.17 11.49
CA ARG A 261 0.62 29.74 11.65
C ARG A 261 1.83 29.34 10.85
N HIS A 262 2.55 28.35 11.35
CA HIS A 262 3.60 27.72 10.56
C HIS A 262 2.98 27.04 9.34
N PRO A 263 3.64 27.02 8.16
CA PRO A 263 3.13 26.35 6.95
C PRO A 263 2.83 24.86 7.13
N ASP A 264 3.40 24.24 8.16
CA ASP A 264 3.24 22.80 8.47
C ASP A 264 2.28 22.55 9.65
N GLU A 265 1.57 23.56 10.12
CA GLU A 265 0.48 23.35 11.07
C GLU A 265 -0.71 22.71 10.38
N VAL A 266 -0.98 21.44 10.72
CA VAL A 266 -2.11 20.65 10.21
C VAL A 266 -2.76 19.84 11.34
N TYR A 267 -3.91 19.26 11.05
CA TYR A 267 -4.44 18.14 11.83
C TYR A 267 -5.18 17.15 10.96
N ILE A 268 -5.27 15.91 11.41
CA ILE A 268 -6.17 14.91 10.82
C ILE A 268 -7.51 14.95 11.58
N PRO A 269 -8.64 15.18 10.89
CA PRO A 269 -9.95 15.14 11.51
C PRO A 269 -10.24 13.81 12.20
N ILE A 270 -10.79 13.88 13.42
CA ILE A 270 -11.41 12.74 14.10
C ILE A 270 -12.92 12.99 14.12
N PRO A 271 -13.70 12.32 13.26
CA PRO A 271 -15.15 12.42 13.27
C PRO A 271 -15.75 12.06 14.64
N ALA A 272 -16.86 12.68 15.01
CA ALA A 272 -17.49 12.46 16.31
C ALA A 272 -17.86 10.99 16.55
N TRP A 273 -18.41 10.33 15.52
CA TRP A 273 -18.81 8.92 15.56
C TRP A 273 -17.66 7.97 15.93
N ILE A 274 -16.41 8.32 15.63
CA ILE A 274 -15.26 7.50 16.05
C ILE A 274 -15.16 7.44 17.57
N HIS A 275 -15.41 8.55 18.26
CA HIS A 275 -15.41 8.56 19.74
C HIS A 275 -16.62 7.84 20.33
N GLU A 276 -17.70 7.68 19.56
CA GLU A 276 -18.93 6.98 19.96
C GLU A 276 -18.78 5.47 19.78
N SER A 277 -18.32 5.02 18.61
CA SER A 277 -18.13 3.60 18.29
C SER A 277 -16.86 3.01 18.90
N PHE A 278 -15.82 3.82 19.13
CA PHE A 278 -14.51 3.37 19.63
C PHE A 278 -14.09 4.14 20.90
N ASP A 279 -14.97 4.13 21.91
CA ASP A 279 -14.86 4.94 23.13
C ASP A 279 -13.68 4.59 24.08
N THR A 280 -12.91 3.55 23.78
CA THR A 280 -11.70 3.13 24.51
C THR A 280 -10.43 3.19 23.64
N PHE A 281 -10.55 3.65 22.39
CA PHE A 281 -9.43 3.67 21.46
C PHE A 281 -8.30 4.58 21.93
N PHE A 282 -8.63 5.82 22.31
CA PHE A 282 -7.67 6.75 22.88
C PHE A 282 -7.74 6.75 24.41
N ALA A 283 -6.58 6.75 25.07
CA ALA A 283 -6.49 6.74 26.54
C ALA A 283 -7.23 7.90 27.23
N TYR A 284 -7.32 9.07 26.57
CA TYR A 284 -8.01 10.25 27.09
C TYR A 284 -9.53 10.06 27.22
N ALA A 285 -10.13 9.06 26.56
CA ALA A 285 -11.56 8.80 26.70
C ALA A 285 -11.96 8.43 28.14
N LYS A 286 -11.04 7.82 28.91
CA LYS A 286 -11.18 7.61 30.36
C LYS A 286 -11.25 8.95 31.12
N GLN A 287 -10.51 9.98 30.68
CA GLN A 287 -10.50 11.32 31.30
C GLN A 287 -11.76 12.12 30.99
N ARG A 288 -12.32 11.97 29.78
CA ARG A 288 -13.62 12.56 29.38
C ARG A 288 -14.76 12.19 30.32
N LYS A 289 -14.85 10.91 30.70
CA LYS A 289 -15.92 10.39 31.56
C LYS A 289 -15.76 10.80 33.04
N VAL A 290 -14.55 11.11 33.49
CA VAL A 290 -14.25 11.35 34.92
C VAL A 290 -14.26 12.82 35.30
N LYS A 291 -13.94 13.77 34.40
CA LYS A 291 -13.73 15.18 34.81
C LYS A 291 -14.43 16.26 34.00
N GLY A 292 -15.19 15.94 32.95
CA GLY A 292 -15.74 16.97 32.06
C GLY A 292 -14.65 17.83 31.39
N GLU A 293 -13.41 17.34 31.37
CA GLU A 293 -12.24 18.09 30.92
C GLU A 293 -12.14 18.16 29.39
N SER A 294 -11.59 19.29 28.92
CA SER A 294 -11.37 19.62 27.52
C SER A 294 -10.28 18.72 26.93
N ALA A 295 -10.36 18.37 25.64
CA ALA A 295 -9.28 17.64 24.94
C ALA A 295 -7.94 18.41 24.86
N LYS A 296 -7.82 19.57 25.53
CA LYS A 296 -6.54 20.26 25.77
C LYS A 296 -5.58 19.45 26.65
N ASP A 297 -6.13 18.67 27.60
CA ASP A 297 -5.37 17.94 28.61
C ASP A 297 -5.15 16.46 28.24
N SER A 298 -5.53 16.07 27.02
CA SER A 298 -5.31 14.71 26.52
C SER A 298 -3.82 14.34 26.61
N PRO A 299 -3.47 13.17 27.16
CA PRO A 299 -2.10 12.70 27.17
C PRO A 299 -1.59 12.57 25.74
N THR A 300 -0.29 12.81 25.60
CA THR A 300 0.42 12.53 24.36
C THR A 300 0.72 11.05 24.24
N PHE A 301 0.80 10.55 23.01
CA PHE A 301 1.16 9.17 22.67
C PHE A 301 2.14 9.18 21.49
N GLN A 302 2.79 8.06 21.26
CA GLN A 302 3.70 7.85 20.14
C GLN A 302 2.95 7.29 18.94
N VAL A 303 3.31 7.78 17.76
CA VAL A 303 2.84 7.29 16.47
C VAL A 303 4.05 6.92 15.63
N GLU A 304 4.20 5.64 15.33
CA GLU A 304 5.19 5.15 14.36
C GLU A 304 4.62 5.29 12.95
N LEU A 305 5.44 5.83 12.05
CA LEU A 305 5.13 6.04 10.65
C LEU A 305 5.58 4.84 9.79
N PRO A 306 5.16 4.76 8.51
CA PRO A 306 5.52 3.65 7.65
C PRO A 306 7.03 3.51 7.41
N ASN A 307 7.77 4.63 7.42
CA ASN A 307 9.23 4.68 7.32
C ASN A 307 9.97 4.31 8.64
N GLY A 308 9.26 4.04 9.73
CA GLY A 308 9.82 3.69 11.04
C GLY A 308 10.11 4.88 11.96
N ASP A 309 9.92 6.12 11.49
CA ASP A 309 10.04 7.30 12.36
C ASP A 309 8.91 7.31 13.39
N VAL A 310 9.22 7.75 14.61
CA VAL A 310 8.24 7.86 15.70
C VAL A 310 8.03 9.33 16.03
N MET A 311 6.78 9.78 15.97
CA MET A 311 6.38 11.14 16.34
C MET A 311 5.45 11.16 17.55
N LYS A 312 5.59 12.22 18.34
CA LYS A 312 4.71 12.49 19.47
C LYS A 312 3.42 13.16 18.98
N CYS A 313 2.27 12.57 19.30
CA CYS A 313 0.95 13.04 18.91
C CYS A 313 0.01 13.20 20.10
N LYS A 314 -1.10 13.91 19.90
CA LYS A 314 -2.22 13.99 20.84
C LYS A 314 -3.54 14.25 20.14
N VAL A 315 -4.63 13.90 20.82
CA VAL A 315 -5.98 14.33 20.45
C VAL A 315 -6.24 15.71 21.06
N ALA A 316 -6.65 16.67 20.22
CA ALA A 316 -6.77 18.07 20.57
C ALA A 316 -8.07 18.70 20.05
N GLN A 317 -8.24 20.00 20.37
CA GLN A 317 -9.36 20.85 20.03
C GLN A 317 -10.70 20.46 20.70
N SER A 318 -11.65 21.41 20.73
CA SER A 318 -12.98 21.15 21.28
C SER A 318 -13.61 19.95 20.58
N GLY A 319 -14.17 19.04 21.38
CA GLY A 319 -14.75 17.79 20.87
C GLY A 319 -13.73 16.71 20.50
N GLY A 320 -12.42 16.89 20.76
CA GLY A 320 -11.41 15.87 20.44
C GLY A 320 -11.32 15.58 18.94
N LYS A 321 -11.62 16.59 18.13
CA LYS A 321 -11.84 16.46 16.68
C LYS A 321 -10.56 16.48 15.85
N ALA A 322 -9.39 16.60 16.48
CA ALA A 322 -8.12 16.79 15.79
C ALA A 322 -7.04 15.87 16.35
N LEU A 323 -6.46 15.04 15.51
CA LEU A 323 -5.18 14.39 15.75
C LEU A 323 -4.06 15.34 15.29
N MET A 324 -3.14 15.67 16.19
CA MET A 324 -2.05 16.64 15.96
C MET A 324 -0.74 16.10 16.51
N SER A 325 0.39 16.49 15.91
CA SER A 325 1.71 16.27 16.50
C SER A 325 2.01 17.30 17.61
N ASP A 326 2.97 16.97 18.46
CA ASP A 326 3.52 17.85 19.50
C ASP A 326 5.06 17.86 19.40
N PRO A 327 5.67 18.88 18.75
CA PRO A 327 5.08 20.15 18.30
C PRO A 327 4.15 20.01 17.08
N ASN A 328 3.17 20.93 16.94
CA ASN A 328 2.16 20.93 15.87
C ASN A 328 2.72 21.37 14.50
N LYS A 329 3.79 20.70 14.04
CA LYS A 329 4.44 20.92 12.76
C LYS A 329 4.96 19.62 12.15
N ASP A 330 5.26 18.62 12.97
CA ASP A 330 5.90 17.38 12.51
C ASP A 330 4.94 16.56 11.64
N LEU A 331 3.65 16.47 12.03
CA LEU A 331 2.62 15.81 11.22
C LEU A 331 2.46 16.48 9.85
N GLY A 332 2.46 17.81 9.80
CA GLY A 332 2.31 18.56 8.54
C GLY A 332 3.58 18.54 7.71
N ARG A 333 4.76 18.52 8.32
CA ARG A 333 6.02 18.32 7.61
C ARG A 333 6.01 16.95 6.93
N TRP A 334 5.67 15.91 7.68
CA TRP A 334 5.61 14.55 7.14
C TRP A 334 4.57 14.43 6.01
N ILE A 335 3.30 14.77 6.26
CA ILE A 335 2.24 14.62 5.25
C ILE A 335 2.47 15.57 4.06
N LEU A 336 2.59 16.88 4.31
CA LEU A 336 2.59 17.86 3.22
C LEU A 336 3.94 17.90 2.48
N ARG A 337 5.06 17.89 3.22
CA ARG A 337 6.38 18.14 2.64
C ARG A 337 7.06 16.86 2.23
N ASP A 338 7.09 15.88 3.12
CA ASP A 338 7.88 14.68 2.87
C ASP A 338 7.13 13.74 1.92
N VAL A 339 5.86 13.43 2.22
CA VAL A 339 5.01 12.50 1.47
C VAL A 339 4.44 13.11 0.19
N LEU A 340 3.59 14.14 0.33
CA LEU A 340 2.82 14.70 -0.79
C LEU A 340 3.66 15.64 -1.68
N LYS A 341 4.81 16.12 -1.18
CA LYS A 341 5.70 17.10 -1.83
C LYS A 341 4.98 18.40 -2.21
N ILE A 342 4.06 18.84 -1.37
CA ILE A 342 3.34 20.11 -1.53
C ILE A 342 4.25 21.26 -1.09
N ALA A 343 4.40 22.27 -1.93
CA ALA A 343 5.15 23.47 -1.59
C ALA A 343 4.47 24.25 -0.45
N PRO A 344 5.23 24.98 0.40
CA PRO A 344 4.65 25.89 1.36
C PRO A 344 3.63 26.82 0.71
N ASN A 345 2.56 27.14 1.43
CA ASN A 345 1.48 28.01 1.00
C ASN A 345 0.64 27.53 -0.21
N HIS A 346 0.72 26.25 -0.58
CA HIS A 346 -0.15 25.65 -1.59
C HIS A 346 -1.25 24.80 -0.95
N LEU A 347 -2.49 25.00 -1.41
CA LEU A 347 -3.65 24.29 -0.89
C LEU A 347 -3.70 22.84 -1.38
N VAL A 348 -3.98 21.92 -0.45
CA VAL A 348 -4.39 20.55 -0.76
C VAL A 348 -5.89 20.53 -0.99
N ASN A 349 -6.34 19.85 -2.05
CA ASN A 349 -7.75 19.62 -2.36
C ASN A 349 -7.99 18.13 -2.63
N MET A 350 -9.26 17.72 -2.80
CA MET A 350 -9.59 16.32 -3.06
C MET A 350 -8.96 15.78 -4.36
N SER A 351 -8.75 16.62 -5.38
CA SER A 351 -8.04 16.18 -6.60
C SER A 351 -6.61 15.78 -6.31
N THR A 352 -5.91 16.53 -5.43
CA THR A 352 -4.55 16.20 -4.99
C THR A 352 -4.50 14.81 -4.34
N LEU A 353 -5.45 14.51 -3.47
CA LEU A 353 -5.55 13.23 -2.77
C LEU A 353 -5.89 12.08 -3.74
N ASN A 354 -6.88 12.28 -4.60
CA ASN A 354 -7.31 11.29 -5.60
C ASN A 354 -6.23 10.95 -6.62
N GLU A 355 -5.46 11.93 -7.10
CA GLU A 355 -4.35 11.70 -8.04
C GLU A 355 -3.29 10.76 -7.45
N ILE A 356 -3.10 10.86 -6.14
CA ILE A 356 -2.15 10.05 -5.38
C ILE A 356 -2.76 8.70 -4.99
N GLY A 357 -4.10 8.58 -4.96
CA GLY A 357 -4.82 7.37 -4.57
C GLY A 357 -5.11 7.24 -3.08
N ILE A 358 -4.77 8.25 -2.27
CA ILE A 358 -4.93 8.20 -0.81
C ILE A 358 -5.91 9.25 -0.33
N ASP A 359 -6.86 8.90 0.53
CA ASP A 359 -7.82 9.85 1.12
C ASP A 359 -7.96 9.77 2.64
N SER A 360 -7.31 8.79 3.26
CA SER A 360 -7.47 8.48 4.67
C SER A 360 -6.19 7.85 5.24
N VAL A 361 -6.15 7.77 6.57
CA VAL A 361 -5.10 7.06 7.32
C VAL A 361 -5.73 6.04 8.24
N LYS A 362 -5.06 4.89 8.41
CA LYS A 362 -5.38 3.89 9.41
C LYS A 362 -4.48 4.12 10.62
N LEU A 363 -5.09 4.23 11.79
CA LEU A 363 -4.37 4.31 13.06
C LEU A 363 -4.61 2.99 13.82
N THR A 364 -3.57 2.20 14.01
CA THR A 364 -3.62 0.89 14.68
C THR A 364 -3.05 0.98 16.09
N LYS A 365 -3.83 0.64 17.10
CA LYS A 365 -3.40 0.63 18.50
C LYS A 365 -2.55 -0.62 18.79
N LYS A 366 -1.29 -0.43 19.16
CA LYS A 366 -0.38 -1.52 19.59
C LYS A 366 -0.21 -1.55 21.10
N ALA A 367 -0.28 -0.38 21.75
CA ALA A 367 -0.33 -0.23 23.20
C ALA A 367 -1.24 0.94 23.59
N GLU A 368 -1.40 1.25 24.88
CA GLU A 368 -2.20 2.40 25.34
C GLU A 368 -1.66 3.75 24.84
N ASP A 369 -0.36 3.87 24.63
CA ASP A 369 0.36 5.08 24.23
C ASP A 369 1.22 4.89 22.97
N TYR A 370 0.99 3.82 22.20
CA TYR A 370 1.72 3.52 20.97
C TYR A 370 0.80 3.07 19.85
N TYR A 371 0.87 3.78 18.73
CA TYR A 371 0.05 3.54 17.56
C TYR A 371 0.92 3.45 16.31
N LEU A 372 0.48 2.67 15.32
CA LEU A 372 1.01 2.71 13.96
C LEU A 372 0.08 3.53 13.09
N LEU A 373 0.62 4.35 12.19
CA LEU A 373 -0.15 5.11 11.22
C LEU A 373 0.26 4.74 9.80
N ASP A 374 -0.72 4.34 9.00
CA ASP A 374 -0.56 3.99 7.59
C ASP A 374 -1.50 4.81 6.69
N PHE A 375 -1.12 5.09 5.46
CA PHE A 375 -2.03 5.67 4.46
C PHE A 375 -2.95 4.59 3.87
N MET A 376 -4.19 4.99 3.57
CA MET A 376 -5.23 4.11 3.05
C MET A 376 -5.74 4.57 1.69
N GLU A 377 -6.21 3.60 0.91
CA GLU A 377 -6.75 3.78 -0.44
C GLU A 377 -7.97 4.71 -0.43
N THR A 378 -8.15 5.46 -1.52
CA THR A 378 -9.37 6.24 -1.74
C THR A 378 -10.60 5.36 -1.55
N GLY A 379 -11.50 5.78 -0.65
CA GLY A 379 -12.72 5.06 -0.31
C GLY A 379 -12.66 4.28 1.01
N SER A 380 -11.47 3.97 1.54
CA SER A 380 -11.34 3.16 2.76
C SER A 380 -12.04 3.76 3.98
N TYR A 381 -12.02 5.08 4.14
CA TYR A 381 -12.77 5.72 5.23
C TYR A 381 -14.29 5.52 5.08
N THR A 382 -14.81 5.52 3.85
CA THR A 382 -16.25 5.38 3.60
C THR A 382 -16.70 3.96 3.92
N GLU A 383 -15.97 2.96 3.41
CA GLU A 383 -16.20 1.55 3.73
C GLU A 383 -16.12 1.29 5.24
N PHE A 384 -15.05 1.76 5.89
CA PHE A 384 -14.88 1.61 7.34
C PHE A 384 -16.04 2.25 8.13
N LYS A 385 -16.53 3.41 7.69
CA LYS A 385 -17.68 4.07 8.32
C LYS A 385 -18.96 3.25 8.14
N GLU A 386 -19.24 2.74 6.95
CA GLU A 386 -20.45 1.94 6.67
C GLU A 386 -20.49 0.65 7.50
N GLU A 387 -19.34 0.09 7.84
CA GLU A 387 -19.22 -1.12 8.66
C GLU A 387 -19.31 -0.87 10.18
N ASN A 388 -19.00 0.34 10.66
CA ASN A 388 -18.74 0.60 12.09
C ASN A 388 -19.50 1.80 12.71
N ALA A 389 -20.12 2.67 11.91
CA ALA A 389 -20.90 3.82 12.37
C ALA A 389 -22.40 3.50 12.35
#